data_AF-A0A6S7K290-F1
#
_entry.id   AF-A0A6S7K290-F1
#
_cell.length_a   1.000
_cell.length_b   1.000
_cell.length_c   1.000
_cell.angle_alpha   90.00
_cell.angle_beta   90.00
_cell.angle_gamma   90.00
#
_symmetry.space_group_name_H-M   'P 1'
#
loop_
_entity.id
_entity.type
_entity.pdbx_description
1 polymer ?
#
loop_
_entity_poly.entity_id
_entity_poly.type
_entity_poly.pdbx_seq_one_letter_code
_entity_poly.pdbx_strand_id
1 'polypeptide(L)'
;MAARRFVLYLLLFYQISGIAIFLKGFFPLKKNTPGFSTRNINGSLVRSKFDRLIVVMIDALRADFVFGKNSYMSFTKSLIAHGDTYSFQAHSNPPTVTMPRIKAITSGTIPGFIDVILNVDSKELSEDNLVTQMKNSNKKIIFYGDDTWIKLFPNHFVRQDGTTSFFVTDYIEVDNNVTRHVVPELNQTDWDVMILHYLGLDHIGHLAGPTSPLVRPKLNEMDQIIELIYTTAVRQDLERNISTLIVLCGDHGMSDGGSHGGSSSAETTTPLVFMSSLYERGRGRDVC
;
A
#
# COMPACT_ATOMS: atom_id res chain seq x y z
N MET A 1 -42.89 -14.68 40.92
CA MET A 1 -42.02 -13.51 40.58
C MET A 1 -40.53 -13.80 40.71
N ALA A 2 -40.05 -14.41 41.80
CA ALA A 2 -38.62 -14.67 42.02
C ALA A 2 -37.96 -15.56 40.94
N ALA A 3 -38.60 -16.67 40.54
CA ALA A 3 -38.09 -17.55 39.49
C ALA A 3 -37.91 -16.86 38.13
N ARG A 4 -38.86 -15.98 37.75
CA ARG A 4 -38.77 -15.19 36.52
C ARG A 4 -37.61 -14.18 36.55
N ARG A 5 -37.38 -13.54 37.70
CA ARG A 5 -36.23 -12.63 37.89
C ARG A 5 -34.90 -13.40 37.82
N PHE A 6 -34.83 -14.57 38.45
CA PHE A 6 -33.66 -15.44 38.39
C PHE A 6 -33.30 -15.85 36.96
N VAL A 7 -34.29 -16.30 36.18
CA VAL A 7 -34.07 -16.66 34.76
C VAL A 7 -33.58 -15.45 33.95
N LEU A 8 -34.13 -14.26 34.18
CA LEU A 8 -33.67 -13.03 33.50
C LEU A 8 -32.23 -12.69 33.86
N TYR A 9 -31.83 -12.78 35.13
CA TYR A 9 -30.44 -12.55 35.54
C TYR A 9 -29.48 -13.57 34.93
N LEU A 10 -29.90 -14.83 34.84
CA LEU A 10 -29.09 -15.89 34.23
C LEU A 10 -28.89 -15.65 32.72
N LEU A 11 -29.96 -15.27 31.99
CA LEU A 11 -29.87 -14.92 30.58
C LEU A 11 -28.98 -13.69 30.35
N LEU A 12 -29.11 -12.67 31.19
CA LEU A 12 -28.26 -11.48 31.14
C LEU A 12 -26.79 -11.86 31.38
N PHE A 13 -26.52 -12.72 32.35
CA PHE A 13 -25.16 -13.22 32.64
C PHE A 13 -24.57 -13.97 31.43
N TYR A 14 -25.33 -14.88 30.81
CA TYR A 14 -24.87 -15.57 29.60
C TYR A 14 -24.64 -14.63 28.43
N GLN A 15 -25.51 -13.63 28.25
CA GLN A 15 -25.35 -12.63 27.20
C GLN A 15 -24.08 -11.79 27.42
N ILE A 16 -23.85 -11.28 28.63
CA ILE A 16 -22.65 -10.51 28.96
C ILE A 16 -21.39 -11.37 28.81
N SER A 17 -21.43 -12.62 29.28
CA SER A 17 -20.31 -13.56 29.15
C SER A 17 -20.01 -13.89 27.69
N GLY A 18 -21.04 -14.13 26.88
CA GLY A 18 -20.91 -14.36 25.44
C GLY A 18 -20.30 -13.16 24.72
N ILE A 19 -20.76 -11.94 25.03
CA ILE A 19 -20.17 -10.70 24.51
C ILE A 19 -18.72 -10.58 24.94
N ALA A 20 -18.38 -10.84 26.20
CA ALA A 20 -17.00 -10.76 26.69
C ALA A 20 -16.07 -11.76 25.99
N ILE A 21 -16.51 -13.00 25.78
CA ILE A 21 -15.75 -14.03 25.04
C ILE A 21 -15.58 -13.61 23.57
N PHE A 22 -16.65 -13.13 22.92
CA PHE A 22 -16.59 -12.62 21.56
C PHE A 22 -15.60 -11.47 21.43
N LEU A 23 -15.70 -10.45 22.29
CA LEU A 23 -14.79 -9.30 22.26
C LEU A 23 -13.34 -9.72 22.47
N LYS A 24 -13.07 -10.63 23.43
CA LYS A 24 -11.73 -11.14 23.70
C LYS A 24 -11.15 -11.95 22.51
N GLY A 25 -11.98 -12.72 21.83
CA GLY A 25 -11.56 -13.56 20.70
C GLY A 25 -11.45 -12.80 19.38
N PHE A 26 -12.37 -11.88 19.12
CA PHE A 26 -12.46 -11.13 17.86
C PHE A 26 -11.55 -9.89 17.83
N PHE A 27 -11.25 -9.30 19.00
CA PHE A 27 -10.34 -8.16 19.14
C PHE A 27 -9.12 -8.53 20.01
N PRO A 28 -8.26 -9.48 19.59
CA PRO A 28 -7.06 -9.79 20.32
C PRO A 28 -6.12 -8.57 20.32
N LEU A 29 -5.67 -8.16 21.51
CA LEU A 29 -4.60 -7.16 21.61
C LEU A 29 -3.31 -7.78 21.06
N LYS A 30 -2.79 -7.16 20.01
CA LYS A 30 -1.57 -7.60 19.34
C LYS A 30 -0.38 -7.46 20.30
N LYS A 31 0.43 -8.52 20.42
CA LYS A 31 1.71 -8.48 21.11
C LYS A 31 2.81 -8.34 20.06
N ASN A 32 3.25 -7.11 19.86
CA ASN A 32 4.33 -6.84 18.91
C ASN A 32 5.67 -7.14 19.56
N THR A 33 6.63 -7.61 18.76
CA THR A 33 8.02 -7.73 19.19
C THR A 33 8.58 -6.33 19.45
N PRO A 34 9.07 -6.04 20.66
CA PRO A 34 9.60 -4.74 20.99
C PRO A 34 10.96 -4.51 20.33
N GLY A 35 11.24 -3.26 20.00
CA GLY A 35 12.53 -2.82 19.44
C GLY A 35 12.59 -2.92 17.91
N PHE A 36 13.71 -2.47 17.37
CA PHE A 36 14.01 -2.50 15.95
C PHE A 36 15.00 -3.63 15.66
N SER A 37 14.84 -4.31 14.53
CA SER A 37 15.83 -5.28 14.06
C SER A 37 17.19 -4.60 14.01
N THR A 38 18.16 -5.22 14.68
CA THR A 38 19.55 -4.78 14.67
C THR A 38 20.36 -5.70 13.76
N ARG A 39 21.29 -5.11 13.03
CA ARG A 39 22.12 -5.82 12.07
C ARG A 39 23.20 -6.62 12.82
N ASN A 40 22.87 -7.82 13.33
CA ASN A 40 23.85 -8.75 13.87
C ASN A 40 24.50 -9.53 12.70
N ILE A 41 25.57 -8.96 12.14
CA ILE A 41 26.25 -9.47 10.95
C ILE A 41 27.17 -10.64 11.34
N ASN A 42 26.64 -11.86 11.36
CA ASN A 42 27.44 -13.09 11.32
C ASN A 42 27.44 -13.73 9.90
N GLY A 43 27.07 -12.97 8.86
CA GLY A 43 27.00 -13.45 7.47
C GLY A 43 27.42 -12.40 6.45
N SER A 44 27.67 -12.82 5.20
CA SER A 44 28.02 -11.91 4.11
C SER A 44 26.88 -10.93 3.82
N LEU A 45 27.20 -9.63 3.76
CA LEU A 45 26.24 -8.60 3.39
C LEU A 45 25.70 -8.91 1.98
N VAL A 46 24.37 -9.09 1.85
CA VAL A 46 23.74 -9.10 0.53
C VAL A 46 23.89 -7.70 -0.04
N ARG A 47 24.68 -7.57 -1.12
CA ARG A 47 24.86 -6.31 -1.81
C ARG A 47 23.54 -5.87 -2.43
N SER A 48 23.16 -4.61 -2.23
CA SER A 48 21.97 -4.06 -2.88
C SER A 48 22.08 -4.23 -4.39
N LYS A 49 21.01 -4.74 -5.01
CA LYS A 49 20.90 -4.88 -6.47
C LYS A 49 20.42 -3.58 -7.13
N PHE A 50 19.72 -2.74 -6.37
CA PHE A 50 19.14 -1.48 -6.83
C PHE A 50 19.73 -0.31 -6.04
N ASP A 51 19.96 0.80 -6.71
CA ASP A 51 20.46 2.05 -6.13
C ASP A 51 19.32 2.94 -5.65
N ARG A 52 18.17 2.91 -6.34
CA ARG A 52 16.96 3.68 -6.00
C ARG A 52 15.72 2.80 -5.94
N LEU A 53 14.74 3.24 -5.16
CA LEU A 53 13.42 2.64 -5.05
C LEU A 53 12.33 3.70 -5.31
N ILE A 54 11.37 3.37 -6.17
CA ILE A 54 10.13 4.14 -6.36
C ILE A 54 8.96 3.20 -6.08
N VAL A 55 8.12 3.54 -5.10
CA VAL A 55 6.90 2.82 -4.78
C VAL A 55 5.72 3.65 -5.27
N VAL A 56 4.93 3.10 -6.18
CA VAL A 56 3.65 3.65 -6.64
C VAL A 56 2.55 2.79 -6.04
N MET A 57 1.94 3.29 -4.98
CA MET A 57 0.81 2.65 -4.32
C MET A 57 -0.48 3.31 -4.80
N ILE A 58 -1.45 2.53 -5.24
CA ILE A 58 -2.76 3.02 -5.67
C ILE A 58 -3.82 2.40 -4.75
N ASP A 59 -4.54 3.24 -4.02
CA ASP A 59 -5.60 2.84 -3.10
C ASP A 59 -6.71 2.07 -3.86
N ALA A 60 -7.17 0.98 -3.25
CA ALA A 60 -8.19 0.08 -3.77
C ALA A 60 -7.91 -0.53 -5.16
N LEU A 61 -6.64 -0.63 -5.56
CA LEU A 61 -6.25 -1.24 -6.82
C LEU A 61 -6.44 -2.76 -6.81
N ARG A 62 -7.54 -3.22 -7.42
CA ARG A 62 -7.83 -4.64 -7.61
C ARG A 62 -6.84 -5.29 -8.60
N ALA A 63 -6.49 -6.55 -8.37
CA ALA A 63 -5.61 -7.31 -9.26
C ALA A 63 -6.15 -7.45 -10.69
N ASP A 64 -7.46 -7.52 -10.88
CA ASP A 64 -8.08 -7.63 -12.21
C ASP A 64 -8.03 -6.33 -13.02
N PHE A 65 -7.85 -5.17 -12.37
CA PHE A 65 -7.60 -3.91 -13.07
C PHE A 65 -6.26 -3.87 -13.79
N VAL A 66 -5.28 -4.68 -13.36
CA VAL A 66 -3.95 -4.78 -13.99
C VAL A 66 -3.83 -6.05 -14.83
N PHE A 67 -4.13 -7.20 -14.24
CA PHE A 67 -3.92 -8.51 -14.89
C PHE A 67 -5.11 -8.98 -15.72
N GLY A 68 -6.27 -8.33 -15.59
CA GLY A 68 -7.48 -8.71 -16.29
C GLY A 68 -7.37 -8.55 -17.81
N LYS A 69 -8.17 -9.34 -18.54
CA LYS A 69 -8.24 -9.26 -20.01
C LYS A 69 -8.63 -7.86 -20.50
N ASN A 70 -9.52 -7.19 -19.78
CA ASN A 70 -10.03 -5.86 -20.09
C ASN A 70 -9.36 -4.75 -19.27
N SER A 71 -8.14 -4.97 -18.77
CA SER A 71 -7.36 -3.93 -18.09
C SER A 71 -7.20 -2.70 -18.97
N TYR A 72 -7.38 -1.52 -18.36
CA TYR A 72 -7.14 -0.22 -18.99
C TYR A 72 -5.70 0.29 -18.76
N MET A 73 -4.85 -0.49 -18.09
CA MET A 73 -3.44 -0.16 -17.86
C MET A 73 -2.55 -0.77 -18.95
N SER A 74 -2.72 -0.27 -20.17
CA SER A 74 -2.11 -0.81 -21.39
C SER A 74 -0.58 -0.86 -21.38
N PHE A 75 0.08 0.19 -20.89
CA PHE A 75 1.54 0.26 -20.76
C PHE A 75 2.04 -0.78 -19.76
N THR A 76 1.49 -0.77 -18.54
CA THR A 76 1.83 -1.73 -17.49
C THR A 76 1.63 -3.16 -17.97
N LYS A 77 0.51 -3.44 -18.64
CA LYS A 77 0.21 -4.75 -19.21
C LYS A 77 1.18 -5.15 -20.32
N SER A 78 1.64 -4.20 -21.12
CA SER A 78 2.65 -4.46 -22.15
C SER A 78 3.98 -4.89 -21.55
N LEU A 79 4.45 -4.23 -20.49
CA LEU A 79 5.67 -4.64 -19.77
C LEU A 79 5.56 -6.06 -19.21
N ILE A 80 4.40 -6.38 -18.61
CA ILE A 80 4.11 -7.72 -18.11
C ILE A 80 4.13 -8.75 -19.25
N ALA A 81 3.49 -8.45 -20.38
CA ALA A 81 3.40 -9.36 -21.52
C ALA A 81 4.77 -9.61 -22.19
N HIS A 82 5.66 -8.62 -22.20
CA HIS A 82 7.02 -8.74 -22.72
C HIS A 82 7.98 -9.46 -21.77
N GLY A 83 7.59 -9.67 -20.51
CA GLY A 83 8.45 -10.26 -19.49
C GLY A 83 9.49 -9.28 -18.92
N ASP A 84 9.20 -7.98 -18.98
CA ASP A 84 10.02 -6.90 -18.43
C ASP A 84 9.70 -6.62 -16.95
N THR A 85 8.89 -7.49 -16.32
CA THR A 85 8.44 -7.34 -14.94
C THR A 85 8.52 -8.65 -14.16
N TYR A 86 8.60 -8.54 -12.84
CA TYR A 86 8.17 -9.59 -11.93
C TYR A 86 6.81 -9.22 -11.38
N SER A 87 5.81 -10.07 -11.58
CA SER A 87 4.42 -9.74 -11.26
C SER A 87 3.74 -10.85 -10.47
N PHE A 88 3.06 -10.44 -9.40
CA PHE A 88 2.37 -11.32 -8.47
C PHE A 88 0.99 -10.77 -8.14
N GLN A 89 0.08 -11.66 -7.77
CA GLN A 89 -1.12 -11.30 -7.05
C GLN A 89 -0.79 -11.36 -5.56
N ALA A 90 -0.78 -10.20 -4.91
CA ALA A 90 -0.57 -10.11 -3.48
C ALA A 90 -1.89 -10.34 -2.75
N HIS A 91 -1.87 -11.20 -1.74
CA HIS A 91 -3.03 -11.51 -0.91
C HIS A 91 -2.91 -10.84 0.46
N SER A 92 -3.92 -10.07 0.83
CA SER A 92 -4.04 -9.40 2.12
C SER A 92 -5.02 -10.12 3.04
N ASN A 93 -4.73 -10.09 4.34
CA ASN A 93 -5.70 -10.44 5.36
C ASN A 93 -6.58 -9.21 5.67
N PRO A 94 -7.88 -9.41 5.97
CA PRO A 94 -8.76 -8.36 6.44
C PRO A 94 -8.28 -7.80 7.80
N PRO A 95 -8.63 -6.55 8.16
CA PRO A 95 -9.43 -5.61 7.38
C PRO A 95 -8.67 -4.98 6.21
N THR A 96 -9.31 -4.91 5.05
CA THR A 96 -8.82 -4.22 3.84
C THR A 96 -9.09 -2.72 3.93
N VAL A 97 -8.43 -2.05 4.87
CA VAL A 97 -8.50 -0.60 5.08
C VAL A 97 -7.10 -0.02 5.02
N THR A 98 -6.96 1.14 4.39
CA THR A 98 -5.70 1.83 4.09
C THR A 98 -4.67 1.79 5.22
N MET A 99 -4.98 2.36 6.40
CA MET A 99 -4.02 2.42 7.51
C MET A 99 -3.57 1.03 8.02
N PRO A 100 -4.45 0.08 8.39
CA PRO A 100 -4.01 -1.29 8.71
C PRO A 100 -3.16 -1.96 7.62
N ARG A 101 -3.44 -1.68 6.35
CA ARG A 101 -2.71 -2.24 5.22
C ARG A 101 -1.33 -1.62 5.05
N ILE A 102 -1.19 -0.31 5.19
CA ILE A 102 0.13 0.37 5.22
C ILE A 102 0.98 -0.21 6.35
N LYS A 103 0.42 -0.39 7.55
CA LYS A 103 1.13 -1.04 8.68
C LYS A 103 1.56 -2.46 8.32
N ALA A 104 0.66 -3.27 7.75
CA ALA A 104 0.97 -4.65 7.38
C ALA A 104 2.06 -4.75 6.29
N ILE A 105 2.00 -3.91 5.26
CA ILE A 105 2.98 -3.90 4.15
C ILE A 105 4.36 -3.48 4.63
N THR A 106 4.42 -2.49 5.53
CA THR A 106 5.70 -1.94 6.01
C THR A 106 6.33 -2.77 7.13
N SER A 107 5.53 -3.38 8.02
CA SER A 107 6.03 -4.17 9.16
C SER A 107 6.06 -5.69 8.91
N GLY A 108 5.33 -6.18 7.89
CA GLY A 108 5.11 -7.62 7.69
C GLY A 108 4.15 -8.25 8.69
N THR A 109 3.48 -7.46 9.55
CA THR A 109 2.53 -7.98 10.53
C THR A 109 1.14 -8.22 9.94
N ILE A 110 0.37 -9.14 10.55
CA ILE A 110 -1.02 -9.40 10.16
C ILE A 110 -1.92 -8.28 10.75
N PRO A 111 -2.72 -7.56 9.95
CA PRO A 111 -3.59 -6.51 10.48
C PRO A 111 -4.68 -7.08 11.38
N GLY A 112 -5.04 -6.38 12.47
CA GLY A 112 -6.15 -6.75 13.34
C GLY A 112 -7.31 -5.76 13.24
N PHE A 113 -8.55 -6.22 13.44
CA PHE A 113 -9.71 -5.31 13.52
C PHE A 113 -9.60 -4.30 14.67
N ILE A 114 -8.86 -4.65 15.73
CA ILE A 114 -8.55 -3.74 16.83
C ILE A 114 -7.74 -2.53 16.35
N ASP A 115 -6.93 -2.67 15.28
CA ASP A 115 -6.15 -1.58 14.72
C ASP A 115 -7.04 -0.50 14.10
N VAL A 116 -8.21 -0.87 13.56
CA VAL A 116 -9.19 0.09 13.03
C VAL A 116 -9.80 0.91 14.16
N ILE A 117 -10.11 0.29 15.30
CA ILE A 117 -10.75 0.94 16.45
C ILE A 117 -9.77 1.80 17.25
N LEU A 118 -8.57 1.28 17.53
CA LEU A 118 -7.60 1.95 18.40
C LEU A 118 -6.79 3.02 17.68
N ASN A 119 -6.70 2.98 16.35
CA ASN A 119 -5.94 3.95 15.56
C ASN A 119 -6.82 4.96 14.82
N VAL A 120 -8.06 5.20 15.26
CA VAL A 120 -8.92 6.30 14.73
C VAL A 120 -8.20 7.66 14.77
N ASP A 121 -7.15 7.81 15.59
CA ASP A 121 -6.33 9.01 15.72
C ASP A 121 -4.89 8.85 15.15
N SER A 122 -4.65 7.85 14.29
CA SER A 122 -3.42 7.63 13.51
C SER A 122 -2.11 7.90 14.27
N LYS A 123 -1.83 7.12 15.31
CA LYS A 123 -0.58 7.26 16.08
C LYS A 123 0.62 6.72 15.31
N GLU A 124 1.78 7.31 15.55
CA GLU A 124 3.08 6.85 15.04
C GLU A 124 3.24 5.34 15.18
N LEU A 125 3.74 4.69 14.12
CA LEU A 125 4.04 3.27 14.13
C LEU A 125 5.35 3.02 14.88
N SER A 126 5.25 2.52 16.11
CA SER A 126 6.39 2.24 16.98
C SER A 126 7.06 0.89 16.73
N GLU A 127 6.44 0.03 15.93
CA GLU A 127 6.93 -1.30 15.58
C GLU A 127 8.03 -1.23 14.52
N ASP A 128 8.89 -2.24 14.49
CA ASP A 128 9.89 -2.36 13.43
C ASP A 128 9.22 -2.46 12.06
N ASN A 129 9.74 -1.68 11.12
CA ASN A 129 9.17 -1.56 9.79
C ASN A 129 10.21 -1.09 8.77
N LEU A 130 9.94 -1.36 7.50
CA LEU A 130 10.83 -1.06 6.39
C LEU A 130 11.18 0.42 6.28
N VAL A 131 10.22 1.34 6.52
CA VAL A 131 10.42 2.79 6.40
C VAL A 131 11.41 3.29 7.46
N THR A 132 11.23 2.85 8.71
CA THR A 132 12.15 3.18 9.80
C THR A 132 13.52 2.54 9.60
N GLN A 133 13.59 1.30 9.08
CA GLN A 133 14.86 0.65 8.75
C GLN A 133 15.63 1.37 7.63
N MET A 134 14.93 1.86 6.60
CA MET A 134 15.52 2.68 5.55
C MET A 134 16.07 4.00 6.12
N LYS A 135 15.29 4.71 6.95
CA LYS A 135 15.74 5.93 7.63
C LYS A 135 16.97 5.68 8.52
N ASN A 136 16.93 4.63 9.34
CA ASN A 136 18.05 4.25 10.22
C ASN A 136 19.31 3.84 9.43
N SER A 137 19.14 3.43 8.17
CA SER A 137 20.23 3.17 7.23
C SER A 137 20.67 4.43 6.45
N ASN A 138 20.29 5.62 6.92
CA ASN A 138 20.57 6.93 6.33
C ASN A 138 20.04 7.10 4.89
N LYS A 139 18.99 6.37 4.52
CA LYS A 139 18.32 6.57 3.23
C LYS A 139 17.44 7.83 3.28
N LYS A 140 17.52 8.64 2.24
CA LYS A 140 16.67 9.83 2.07
C LYS A 140 15.37 9.42 1.39
N ILE A 141 14.28 9.51 2.14
CA ILE A 141 12.95 9.08 1.72
C ILE A 141 12.11 10.32 1.43
N ILE A 142 11.44 10.37 0.28
CA ILE A 142 10.47 11.40 -0.10
C ILE A 142 9.09 10.77 -0.26
N PHE A 143 8.04 11.51 0.11
CA PHE A 143 6.67 10.97 0.15
C PHE A 143 5.63 11.97 -0.38
N TYR A 144 4.70 11.50 -1.21
CA TYR A 144 3.57 12.30 -1.68
C TYR A 144 2.31 11.43 -1.73
N GLY A 145 1.24 11.82 -1.06
CA GLY A 145 0.00 11.02 -1.03
C GLY A 145 -0.78 11.14 0.27
N ASP A 146 -1.54 10.09 0.63
CA ASP A 146 -2.38 10.06 1.83
C ASP A 146 -1.62 10.45 3.11
N ASP A 147 -2.16 11.43 3.85
CA ASP A 147 -1.59 11.96 5.09
C ASP A 147 -1.38 10.91 6.21
N THR A 148 -2.03 9.75 6.10
CA THR A 148 -1.85 8.57 6.96
C THR A 148 -0.39 8.16 7.04
N TRP A 149 0.36 8.22 5.93
CA TRP A 149 1.80 7.91 5.94
C TRP A 149 2.59 8.87 6.82
N ILE A 150 2.27 10.17 6.77
CA ILE A 150 2.95 11.20 7.55
C ILE A 150 2.67 11.01 9.04
N LYS A 151 1.43 10.63 9.38
CA LYS A 151 1.01 10.33 10.76
C LYS A 151 1.67 9.05 11.30
N LEU A 152 1.78 8.01 10.47
CA LEU A 152 2.42 6.74 10.84
C LEU A 152 3.94 6.86 10.95
N PHE A 153 4.57 7.67 10.10
CA PHE A 153 6.04 7.79 9.99
C PHE A 153 6.51 9.25 10.18
N PRO A 154 6.20 9.90 11.32
CA PRO A 154 6.57 11.29 11.54
C PRO A 154 8.10 11.46 11.45
N ASN A 155 8.54 12.55 10.82
CA ASN A 155 9.96 12.87 10.63
C ASN A 155 10.77 11.81 9.84
N HIS A 156 10.14 10.92 9.07
CA HIS A 156 10.86 9.95 8.24
C HIS A 156 11.17 10.47 6.83
N PHE A 157 10.42 11.47 6.37
CA PHE A 157 10.52 11.99 5.02
C PHE A 157 11.31 13.30 4.99
N VAL A 158 12.28 13.41 4.08
CA VAL A 158 13.08 14.63 3.89
C VAL A 158 12.35 15.69 3.08
N ARG A 159 11.40 15.25 2.24
CA ARG A 159 10.40 16.07 1.56
C ARG A 159 9.09 15.30 1.58
N GLN A 160 8.00 16.00 1.85
CA GLN A 160 6.68 15.40 1.88
C GLN A 160 5.58 16.39 1.49
N ASP A 161 4.49 15.87 0.94
CA ASP A 161 3.22 16.60 0.81
C ASP A 161 2.06 15.62 1.02
N GLY A 162 1.18 15.95 1.97
CA GLY A 162 0.08 15.10 2.40
C GLY A 162 -1.24 15.51 1.76
N THR A 163 -2.05 14.54 1.38
CA THR A 163 -3.41 14.73 0.90
C THR A 163 -4.39 14.14 1.89
N THR A 164 -5.41 14.92 2.22
CA THR A 164 -6.48 14.50 3.12
C THR A 164 -7.50 13.64 2.39
N SER A 165 -7.76 12.43 2.88
CA SER A 165 -8.67 11.44 2.27
C SER A 165 -10.16 11.59 2.64
N PHE A 166 -10.52 12.57 3.49
CA PHE A 166 -11.89 12.69 4.02
C PHE A 166 -12.98 13.03 2.99
N PHE A 167 -12.64 13.58 1.82
CA PHE A 167 -13.62 14.02 0.82
C PHE A 167 -13.64 13.10 -0.41
N VAL A 168 -14.37 11.99 -0.31
CA VAL A 168 -14.45 10.93 -1.34
C VAL A 168 -15.04 11.37 -2.69
N THR A 169 -15.65 12.55 -2.77
CA THR A 169 -16.13 13.11 -4.05
C THR A 169 -15.01 13.70 -4.90
N ASP A 170 -13.85 13.97 -4.30
CA ASP A 170 -12.69 14.50 -4.99
C ASP A 170 -11.74 13.35 -5.37
N TYR A 171 -11.83 12.88 -6.60
CA TYR A 171 -10.94 11.84 -7.17
C TYR A 171 -9.95 12.43 -8.19
N ILE A 172 -9.85 13.75 -8.30
CA ILE A 172 -8.97 14.43 -9.27
C ILE A 172 -7.89 15.21 -8.55
N GLU A 173 -8.25 16.11 -7.64
CA GLU A 173 -7.26 16.96 -6.97
C GLU A 173 -6.37 16.14 -6.03
N VAL A 174 -6.92 15.08 -5.42
CA VAL A 174 -6.12 14.14 -4.60
C VAL A 174 -4.97 13.50 -5.38
N ASP A 175 -5.18 13.14 -6.65
CA ASP A 175 -4.15 12.53 -7.49
C ASP A 175 -3.26 13.61 -8.14
N ASN A 176 -3.82 14.77 -8.51
CA ASN A 176 -3.02 15.93 -8.95
C ASN A 176 -2.04 16.38 -7.86
N ASN A 177 -2.44 16.28 -6.60
CA ASN A 177 -1.59 16.63 -5.46
C ASN A 177 -0.33 15.79 -5.38
N VAL A 178 -0.41 14.53 -5.79
CA VAL A 178 0.74 13.63 -5.90
C VAL A 178 1.49 13.89 -7.20
N THR A 179 0.78 13.91 -8.33
CA THR A 179 1.36 13.95 -9.67
C THR A 179 2.19 15.21 -9.94
N ARG A 180 1.82 16.37 -9.37
CA ARG A 180 2.58 17.61 -9.55
C ARG A 180 4.04 17.52 -9.08
N HIS A 181 4.34 16.60 -8.17
CA HIS A 181 5.69 16.42 -7.59
C HIS A 181 6.52 15.39 -8.35
N VAL A 182 5.91 14.53 -9.17
CA VAL A 182 6.60 13.42 -9.86
C VAL A 182 7.73 13.93 -10.76
N VAL A 183 7.44 14.83 -11.70
CA VAL A 183 8.47 15.36 -12.62
C VAL A 183 9.55 16.17 -11.90
N PRO A 184 9.21 17.12 -11.00
CA PRO A 184 10.22 17.83 -10.21
C PRO A 184 11.17 16.90 -9.45
N GLU A 185 10.64 15.88 -8.77
CA GLU A 185 11.46 14.96 -7.96
C GLU A 185 12.25 13.97 -8.81
N LEU A 186 11.71 13.51 -9.93
CA LEU A 186 12.47 12.69 -10.88
C LEU A 186 13.69 13.44 -11.44
N ASN A 187 13.64 14.78 -11.54
CA ASN A 187 14.78 15.59 -11.96
C ASN A 187 15.83 15.78 -10.85
N GLN A 188 15.53 15.41 -9.61
CA GLN A 188 16.47 15.46 -8.50
C GLN A 188 17.28 14.17 -8.37
N THR A 189 18.45 14.28 -7.75
CA THR A 189 19.38 13.15 -7.54
C THR A 189 19.69 12.92 -6.07
N ASP A 190 19.04 13.66 -5.17
CA ASP A 190 19.36 13.75 -3.75
C ASP A 190 18.47 12.87 -2.85
N TRP A 191 17.70 11.95 -3.42
CA TRP A 191 16.84 11.00 -2.70
C TRP A 191 17.19 9.54 -3.08
N ASP A 192 16.91 8.61 -2.16
CA ASP A 192 17.11 7.17 -2.36
C ASP A 192 15.80 6.43 -2.60
N VAL A 193 14.72 6.87 -1.93
CA VAL A 193 13.41 6.21 -1.94
C VAL A 193 12.32 7.25 -2.17
N MET A 194 11.46 7.00 -3.15
CA MET A 194 10.25 7.78 -3.43
C MET A 194 9.03 6.91 -3.18
N ILE A 195 8.06 7.41 -2.41
CA ILE A 195 6.78 6.74 -2.15
C ILE A 195 5.66 7.67 -2.61
N LEU A 196 4.85 7.19 -3.56
CA LEU A 196 3.68 7.87 -4.08
C LEU A 196 2.44 7.07 -3.70
N HIS A 197 1.45 7.70 -3.07
CA HIS A 197 0.20 7.04 -2.67
C HIS A 197 -1.01 7.78 -3.25
N TYR A 198 -1.63 7.19 -4.28
CA TYR A 198 -2.76 7.73 -5.03
C TYR A 198 -4.09 7.24 -4.45
N LEU A 199 -5.09 8.13 -4.38
CA LEU A 199 -6.37 7.85 -3.70
C LEU A 199 -7.58 7.87 -4.64
N GLY A 200 -7.47 8.52 -5.80
CA GLY A 200 -8.61 8.82 -6.66
C GLY A 200 -9.36 7.58 -7.14
N LEU A 201 -8.70 6.43 -7.25
CA LEU A 201 -9.35 5.17 -7.62
C LEU A 201 -10.30 4.66 -6.52
N ASP A 202 -9.87 4.66 -5.25
CA ASP A 202 -10.73 4.29 -4.12
C ASP A 202 -11.92 5.25 -3.98
N HIS A 203 -11.68 6.55 -4.14
CA HIS A 203 -12.73 7.57 -4.14
C HIS A 203 -13.81 7.32 -5.21
N ILE A 204 -13.39 6.94 -6.44
CA ILE A 204 -14.33 6.49 -7.49
C ILE A 204 -15.06 5.20 -7.08
N GLY A 205 -14.36 4.27 -6.43
CA GLY A 205 -14.93 3.06 -5.85
C GLY A 205 -16.11 3.38 -4.93
N HIS A 206 -15.90 4.19 -3.90
CA HIS A 206 -16.97 4.59 -2.97
C HIS A 206 -18.11 5.36 -3.64
N LEU A 207 -17.79 6.21 -4.62
CA LEU A 207 -18.78 7.04 -5.30
C LEU A 207 -19.69 6.26 -6.25
N ALA A 208 -19.11 5.34 -7.04
CA ALA A 208 -19.80 4.76 -8.19
C ALA A 208 -19.48 3.28 -8.47
N GLY A 209 -18.58 2.67 -7.69
CA GLY A 209 -18.18 1.27 -7.80
C GLY A 209 -17.17 0.97 -8.92
N PRO A 210 -16.60 -0.25 -8.91
CA PRO A 210 -15.50 -0.66 -9.80
C PRO A 210 -15.90 -0.81 -11.28
N THR A 211 -17.19 -0.89 -11.59
CA THR A 211 -17.70 -0.99 -12.97
C THR A 211 -18.10 0.36 -13.55
N SER A 212 -17.91 1.46 -12.80
CA SER A 212 -18.24 2.80 -13.23
C SER A 212 -17.46 3.21 -14.49
N PRO A 213 -18.05 3.99 -15.42
CA PRO A 213 -17.32 4.55 -16.55
C PRO A 213 -16.17 5.48 -16.14
N LEU A 214 -16.12 5.92 -14.86
CA LEU A 214 -15.03 6.72 -14.29
C LEU A 214 -13.76 5.90 -14.02
N VAL A 215 -13.87 4.59 -13.84
CA VAL A 215 -12.71 3.72 -13.55
C VAL A 215 -11.75 3.65 -14.74
N ARG A 216 -12.28 3.60 -15.96
CA ARG A 216 -11.46 3.56 -17.18
C ARG A 216 -10.51 4.76 -17.31
N PRO A 217 -10.98 6.03 -17.32
CA PRO A 217 -10.08 7.17 -17.41
C PRO A 217 -9.12 7.24 -16.21
N LYS A 218 -9.55 6.85 -15.00
CA LYS A 218 -8.67 6.83 -13.83
C LYS A 218 -7.53 5.81 -13.97
N LEU A 219 -7.82 4.59 -14.43
CA LEU A 219 -6.78 3.59 -14.66
C LEU A 219 -5.84 3.98 -15.80
N ASN A 220 -6.34 4.64 -16.85
CA ASN A 220 -5.49 5.21 -17.90
C ASN A 220 -4.56 6.31 -17.34
N GLU A 221 -5.06 7.19 -16.47
CA GLU A 221 -4.25 8.22 -15.80
C GLU A 221 -3.11 7.59 -14.98
N MET A 222 -3.43 6.58 -14.17
CA MET A 222 -2.43 5.87 -13.38
C MET A 222 -1.38 5.18 -14.27
N ASP A 223 -1.81 4.56 -15.37
CA ASP A 223 -0.92 3.91 -16.34
C ASP A 223 0.02 4.90 -17.03
N GLN A 224 -0.46 6.10 -17.38
CA GLN A 224 0.36 7.18 -17.94
C GLN A 224 1.41 7.71 -16.95
N ILE A 225 1.04 7.80 -15.67
CA ILE A 225 1.99 8.17 -14.61
C ILE A 225 3.07 7.10 -14.46
N ILE A 226 2.69 5.82 -14.49
CA ILE A 226 3.64 4.70 -14.44
C ILE A 226 4.56 4.71 -15.67
N GLU A 227 4.03 4.96 -16.87
CA GLU A 227 4.80 5.10 -18.10
C GLU A 227 5.82 6.24 -18.00
N LEU A 228 5.40 7.41 -17.52
CA LEU A 228 6.29 8.56 -17.30
C LEU A 228 7.42 8.22 -16.32
N ILE A 229 7.09 7.60 -15.18
CA ILE A 229 8.07 7.20 -14.16
C ILE A 229 9.05 6.17 -14.73
N TYR A 230 8.53 5.12 -15.36
CA TYR A 230 9.34 4.03 -15.91
C TYR A 230 10.30 4.53 -16.98
N THR A 231 9.79 5.22 -18.00
CA THR A 231 10.60 5.71 -19.13
C THR A 231 11.66 6.70 -18.67
N THR A 232 11.34 7.57 -17.71
CA THR A 232 12.30 8.51 -17.10
C THR A 232 13.35 7.78 -16.29
N ALA A 233 12.96 6.81 -15.46
CA ALA A 233 13.88 6.03 -14.65
C ALA A 233 14.84 5.20 -15.51
N VAL A 234 14.36 4.50 -16.53
CA VAL A 234 15.20 3.73 -17.46
C VAL A 234 16.22 4.63 -18.15
N ARG A 235 15.79 5.79 -18.67
CA ARG A 235 16.69 6.77 -19.28
C ARG A 235 17.78 7.23 -18.30
N GLN A 236 17.41 7.55 -17.06
CA GLN A 236 18.36 7.99 -16.03
C GLN A 236 19.31 6.89 -15.57
N ASP A 237 18.83 5.65 -15.46
CA ASP A 237 19.61 4.47 -15.13
C ASP A 237 20.77 4.30 -16.13
N LEU A 238 20.46 4.45 -17.43
CA LEU A 238 21.45 4.47 -18.52
C LEU A 238 22.43 5.65 -18.41
N GLU A 239 21.93 6.88 -18.26
CA GLU A 239 22.76 8.10 -18.22
C GLU A 239 23.70 8.15 -17.01
N ARG A 240 23.25 7.61 -15.87
CA ARG A 240 23.95 7.71 -14.59
C ARG A 240 24.64 6.41 -14.19
N ASN A 241 24.47 5.34 -14.95
CA ASN A 241 24.94 3.99 -14.63
C ASN A 241 24.48 3.54 -13.22
N ILE A 242 23.18 3.68 -12.97
CA ILE A 242 22.50 3.24 -11.74
C ILE A 242 21.36 2.30 -12.11
N SER A 243 20.74 1.71 -11.10
CA SER A 243 19.59 0.82 -11.24
C SER A 243 18.44 1.27 -10.32
N THR A 244 17.25 1.43 -10.89
CA THR A 244 16.05 1.82 -10.15
C THR A 244 15.07 0.65 -10.11
N LEU A 245 14.56 0.33 -8.92
CA LEU A 245 13.42 -0.56 -8.73
C LEU A 245 12.15 0.28 -8.64
N ILE A 246 11.18 0.00 -9.50
CA ILE A 246 9.83 0.57 -9.42
C ILE A 246 8.88 -0.52 -8.96
N VAL A 247 8.07 -0.24 -7.94
CA VAL A 247 7.08 -1.16 -7.39
C VAL A 247 5.71 -0.54 -7.54
N LEU A 248 4.87 -1.13 -8.39
CA LEU A 248 3.44 -0.83 -8.44
C LEU A 248 2.70 -1.81 -7.53
N CYS A 249 1.92 -1.30 -6.60
CA CYS A 249 1.07 -2.13 -5.75
C CYS A 249 -0.24 -1.43 -5.34
N GLY A 250 -1.21 -2.24 -4.90
CA GLY A 250 -2.36 -1.77 -4.12
C GLY A 250 -2.20 -2.15 -2.64
N ASP A 251 -2.64 -1.28 -1.75
CA ASP A 251 -2.70 -1.56 -0.31
C ASP A 251 -3.84 -2.53 0.05
N HIS A 252 -4.99 -2.34 -0.60
CA HIS A 252 -6.13 -3.24 -0.73
C HIS A 252 -6.78 -3.12 -2.12
N GLY A 253 -7.77 -3.97 -2.40
CA GLY A 253 -8.73 -3.78 -3.49
C GLY A 253 -10.07 -3.27 -2.97
N MET A 254 -11.09 -3.31 -3.81
CA MET A 254 -12.48 -2.95 -3.46
C MET A 254 -13.45 -4.07 -3.86
N SER A 255 -14.54 -4.19 -3.11
CA SER A 255 -15.67 -5.06 -3.42
C SER A 255 -16.34 -4.65 -4.74
N ASP A 256 -17.21 -5.51 -5.27
CA ASP A 256 -17.98 -5.18 -6.48
C ASP A 256 -18.97 -4.01 -6.28
N GLY A 257 -19.28 -3.67 -5.02
CA GLY A 257 -20.04 -2.48 -4.66
C GLY A 257 -19.19 -1.23 -4.43
N GLY A 258 -17.85 -1.32 -4.55
CA GLY A 258 -16.94 -0.19 -4.34
C GLY A 258 -16.51 0.08 -2.90
N SER A 259 -17.07 -0.67 -1.94
CA SER A 259 -16.65 -0.62 -0.53
C SER A 259 -15.43 -1.50 -0.27
N HIS A 260 -14.76 -1.33 0.87
CA HIS A 260 -13.64 -2.15 1.32
C HIS A 260 -13.71 -2.38 2.84
N GLY A 261 -12.75 -3.09 3.42
CA GLY A 261 -12.70 -3.50 4.84
C GLY A 261 -13.13 -4.96 5.08
N GLY A 262 -13.70 -5.62 4.08
CA GLY A 262 -14.13 -7.01 4.08
C GLY A 262 -13.04 -8.00 3.68
N SER A 263 -13.48 -9.17 3.23
CA SER A 263 -12.62 -10.33 2.94
C SER A 263 -12.92 -10.98 1.59
N SER A 264 -13.67 -10.29 0.71
CA SER A 264 -13.90 -10.82 -0.64
C SER A 264 -12.59 -10.87 -1.42
N SER A 265 -12.49 -11.79 -2.38
CA SER A 265 -11.28 -11.93 -3.21
C SER A 265 -10.89 -10.63 -3.91
N ALA A 266 -11.86 -9.81 -4.31
CA ALA A 266 -11.61 -8.53 -4.97
C ALA A 266 -11.00 -7.50 -4.02
N GLU A 267 -11.39 -7.53 -2.74
CA GLU A 267 -10.81 -6.66 -1.70
C GLU A 267 -9.42 -7.12 -1.26
N THR A 268 -9.20 -8.43 -1.20
CA THR A 268 -7.97 -9.01 -0.63
C THR A 268 -6.88 -9.27 -1.65
N THR A 269 -7.14 -9.13 -2.95
CA THR A 269 -6.18 -9.48 -4.00
C THR A 269 -5.79 -8.25 -4.81
N THR A 270 -4.55 -7.79 -4.61
CA THR A 270 -3.99 -6.60 -5.26
C THR A 270 -2.84 -6.98 -6.18
N PRO A 271 -2.51 -6.15 -7.17
CA PRO A 271 -1.33 -6.38 -7.98
C PRO A 271 -0.07 -6.04 -7.18
N LEU A 272 1.00 -6.77 -7.44
CA LEU A 272 2.35 -6.43 -7.02
C LEU A 272 3.27 -6.62 -8.22
N VAL A 273 3.72 -5.50 -8.81
CA VAL A 273 4.48 -5.49 -10.06
C VAL A 273 5.80 -4.77 -9.82
N PHE A 274 6.90 -5.50 -9.98
CA PHE A 274 8.26 -4.98 -9.93
C PHE A 274 8.75 -4.70 -11.35
N MET A 275 9.24 -3.49 -11.59
CA MET A 275 9.75 -3.02 -12.88
C MET A 275 11.16 -2.45 -12.69
N SER A 276 12.03 -2.66 -13.67
CA SER A 276 13.39 -2.11 -13.66
C SER A 276 14.02 -2.23 -15.05
N SER A 277 14.95 -1.34 -15.38
CA SER A 277 15.83 -1.46 -16.54
C SER A 277 16.61 -2.79 -16.55
N LEU A 278 16.87 -3.38 -15.38
CA LEU A 278 17.54 -4.68 -15.25
C LEU A 278 16.67 -5.86 -15.71
N TYR A 279 15.36 -5.68 -15.88
CA TYR A 279 14.43 -6.75 -16.25
C TYR A 279 14.18 -6.83 -17.76
N GLU A 280 14.56 -5.79 -18.53
CA GLU A 280 14.28 -5.70 -19.96
C GLU A 280 14.68 -6.96 -20.73
N ARG A 281 13.77 -7.43 -21.59
CA ARG A 281 13.90 -8.64 -22.43
C ARG A 281 14.07 -9.92 -21.62
N GLY A 282 13.45 -10.01 -20.45
CA GLY A 282 13.50 -11.20 -19.60
C GLY A 282 14.85 -11.43 -18.91
N ARG A 283 15.73 -10.42 -18.90
CA ARG A 283 17.03 -10.46 -18.19
C ARG A 283 16.90 -10.45 -16.67
N GLY A 284 15.69 -10.24 -16.16
CA GLY A 284 15.42 -10.30 -14.73
C GLY A 284 15.78 -11.64 -14.08
N ARG A 285 15.81 -12.75 -14.83
CA ARG A 285 16.06 -14.10 -14.28
C ARG A 285 17.41 -14.25 -13.56
N ASP A 286 18.37 -13.38 -13.87
CA ASP A 286 19.69 -13.37 -13.24
C ASP A 286 19.78 -12.41 -12.03
N VAL A 287 18.69 -11.72 -11.70
CA VAL A 287 18.60 -10.68 -10.65
C VAL A 287 18.02 -11.23 -9.33
N CYS A 288 17.25 -12.31 -9.37
CA CYS A 288 16.68 -12.99 -8.19
C CYS A 288 17.63 -14.04 -7.57
#